data_AF-A0A836TUD2-F1
#
_entry.id   AF-A0A836TUD2-F1
#
_cell.length_a   1.000
_cell.length_b   1.000
_cell.length_c   1.000
_cell.angle_alpha   90.00
_cell.angle_beta   90.00
_cell.angle_gamma   90.00
#
_symmetry.space_group_name_H-M   'P 1'
#
loop_
_entity.id
_entity.type
_entity.pdbx_description
1 polymer ?
#
loop_
_entity_poly.entity_id
_entity_poly.type
_entity_poly.pdbx_seq_one_letter_code
_entity_poly.pdbx_strand_id
1 'polypeptide(L)'
;MTTGDVKYEKQYFDILDIRNGKKPRPLDYHRIYWDFFTVDMKKPRGDGQAIALQEMMKQAGFTDEEFGFLKQAQANSDGLVGLEVRAMNAVKGNFQDKDGNYTVKGEPDFKLARTLVHSVDYHRFKAEIMAPLDKFYIALEARTSLRVADTERTAQLFGWFVMAAIATVLALLVITGAVLFRRVIFSIQSLQEVMT
;
A
#
# COMPACT_ATOMS: atom_id res chain seq x y z
N MET A 1 1.58 14.82 -21.66
CA MET A 1 2.77 15.55 -22.18
C MET A 1 2.75 15.66 -23.70
N THR A 2 2.47 14.59 -24.44
CA THR A 2 2.54 14.55 -25.92
C THR A 2 1.51 15.41 -26.66
N THR A 3 0.46 15.89 -25.97
CA THR A 3 -0.66 16.66 -26.55
C THR A 3 -0.56 18.17 -26.32
N GLY A 4 0.33 18.63 -25.43
CA GLY A 4 0.40 20.05 -25.02
C GLY A 4 -0.75 20.54 -24.14
N ASP A 5 -1.67 19.66 -23.76
CA ASP A 5 -2.78 20.01 -22.89
C ASP A 5 -2.29 20.27 -21.44
N VAL A 6 -2.56 21.49 -20.96
CA VAL A 6 -2.13 22.03 -19.66
C VAL A 6 -2.61 21.15 -18.50
N LYS A 7 -3.72 20.41 -18.65
CA LYS A 7 -4.24 19.55 -17.58
C LYS A 7 -3.25 18.47 -17.14
N TYR A 8 -2.49 17.89 -18.08
CA TYR A 8 -1.53 16.84 -17.78
C TYR A 8 -0.27 17.37 -17.09
N GLU A 9 0.15 18.58 -17.42
CA GLU A 9 1.23 19.24 -16.71
C GLU A 9 0.82 19.60 -15.28
N LYS A 10 -0.39 20.17 -15.13
CA LYS A 10 -0.94 20.46 -13.81
C LYS A 10 -1.05 19.20 -12.95
N GLN A 11 -1.57 18.12 -13.53
CA GLN A 11 -1.63 16.81 -12.86
C GLN A 11 -0.23 16.34 -12.41
N TYR A 12 0.77 16.42 -13.28
CA TYR A 12 2.13 16.00 -12.95
C TYR A 12 2.71 16.77 -11.75
N PHE A 13 2.59 18.10 -11.76
CA PHE A 13 3.05 18.91 -10.62
C PHE A 13 2.20 18.70 -9.37
N ASP A 14 0.88 18.51 -9.51
CA ASP A 14 -0.01 18.17 -8.40
C ASP A 14 0.44 16.84 -7.74
N ILE A 15 0.82 15.81 -8.50
CA ILE A 15 1.36 14.54 -7.97
C ILE A 15 2.65 14.78 -7.17
N LEU A 16 3.59 15.55 -7.72
CA LEU A 16 4.84 15.87 -7.03
C LEU A 16 4.60 16.65 -5.74
N ASP A 17 3.71 17.64 -5.76
CA ASP A 17 3.38 18.45 -4.60
C ASP A 17 2.67 17.63 -3.51
N ILE A 18 1.75 16.73 -3.89
CA ILE A 18 1.09 15.82 -2.95
C ILE A 18 2.12 14.89 -2.30
N ARG A 19 3.02 14.32 -3.10
CA ARG A 19 4.08 13.42 -2.60
C ARG A 19 4.99 14.12 -1.59
N ASN A 20 5.33 15.38 -1.87
CA ASN A 20 6.20 16.21 -1.02
C ASN A 20 5.45 16.88 0.15
N GLY A 21 4.15 16.64 0.31
CA GLY A 21 3.35 17.23 1.39
C GLY A 21 3.04 18.72 1.21
N LYS A 22 3.32 19.30 0.04
CA LYS A 22 2.99 20.70 -0.29
C LYS A 22 1.50 20.87 -0.61
N LYS A 23 0.87 19.83 -1.16
CA LYS A 23 -0.57 19.76 -1.39
C LYS A 23 -1.20 18.66 -0.55
N PRO A 24 -2.47 18.83 -0.12
CA PRO A 24 -3.17 17.79 0.59
C PRO A 24 -3.37 16.56 -0.30
N ARG A 25 -3.17 15.36 0.27
CA ARG A 25 -3.48 14.11 -0.41
C ARG A 25 -5.00 13.94 -0.47
N PRO A 26 -5.59 13.57 -1.62
CA PRO A 26 -7.02 13.27 -1.68
C PRO A 26 -7.44 12.18 -0.70
N LEU A 27 -8.67 12.23 -0.21
CA LEU A 27 -9.25 11.12 0.53
C LEU A 27 -9.30 9.87 -0.35
N ASP A 28 -9.05 8.70 0.25
CA ASP A 28 -9.01 7.40 -0.43
C ASP A 28 -8.15 7.37 -1.71
N TYR A 29 -6.99 8.01 -1.67
CA TYR A 29 -6.14 8.20 -2.85
C TYR A 29 -5.63 6.91 -3.52
N HIS A 30 -5.78 5.77 -2.84
CA HIS A 30 -5.51 4.44 -3.40
C HIS A 30 -6.53 4.01 -4.46
N ARG A 31 -7.70 4.66 -4.52
CA ARG A 31 -8.72 4.43 -5.56
C ARG A 31 -8.43 5.30 -6.79
N ILE A 32 -9.05 4.97 -7.91
CA ILE A 32 -8.94 5.73 -9.16
C ILE A 32 -9.35 7.19 -8.90
N TYR A 33 -8.40 8.11 -9.02
CA TYR A 33 -8.57 9.55 -8.76
C TYR A 33 -8.26 10.38 -9.99
N TRP A 34 -7.08 10.15 -10.56
CA TRP A 34 -6.54 10.97 -11.64
C TRP A 34 -7.34 10.89 -12.94
N ASP A 35 -7.87 9.71 -13.26
CA ASP A 35 -8.72 9.50 -14.43
C ASP A 35 -10.00 10.34 -14.37
N PHE A 36 -10.59 10.52 -13.18
CA PHE A 36 -11.75 11.41 -13.02
C PHE A 36 -11.35 12.88 -13.01
N PHE A 37 -10.29 13.20 -12.27
CA PHE A 37 -9.80 14.57 -12.15
C PHE A 37 -9.39 15.18 -13.50
N THR A 38 -8.81 14.38 -14.40
CA THR A 38 -8.27 14.87 -15.68
C THR A 38 -9.34 15.20 -16.73
N VAL A 39 -10.60 14.84 -16.52
CA VAL A 39 -11.69 15.13 -17.48
C VAL A 39 -12.09 16.60 -17.40
N ASP A 40 -12.43 17.08 -16.21
CA ASP A 40 -12.96 18.44 -16.00
C ASP A 40 -12.23 19.22 -14.88
N MET A 41 -11.10 18.68 -14.39
CA MET A 41 -10.29 19.26 -13.31
C MET A 41 -11.04 19.43 -11.97
N LYS A 42 -12.19 18.76 -11.82
CA LYS A 42 -12.91 18.73 -10.55
C LYS A 42 -12.40 17.60 -9.68
N LYS A 43 -12.26 17.90 -8.39
CA LYS A 43 -11.85 16.92 -7.40
C LYS A 43 -12.99 15.90 -7.23
N PRO A 44 -12.78 14.61 -7.55
CA PRO A 44 -13.81 13.59 -7.32
C PRO A 44 -14.02 13.29 -5.83
N ARG A 45 -13.07 13.72 -4.98
CA ARG A 45 -13.04 13.50 -3.54
C ARG A 45 -12.45 14.72 -2.84
N GLY A 46 -12.80 14.87 -1.57
CA GLY A 46 -12.23 15.91 -0.72
C GLY A 46 -10.72 15.74 -0.50
N ASP A 47 -10.13 16.78 0.05
CA ASP A 47 -8.74 16.82 0.46
C ASP A 47 -8.59 16.22 1.88
N GLY A 48 -7.55 15.43 2.08
CA GLY A 48 -7.08 14.99 3.39
C GLY A 48 -5.97 15.90 3.92
N GLN A 49 -5.06 15.33 4.70
CA GLN A 49 -3.93 16.09 5.27
C GLN A 49 -2.83 16.34 4.24
N ALA A 50 -2.21 17.52 4.31
CA ALA A 50 -0.96 17.83 3.62
C ALA A 50 0.22 17.29 4.45
N ILE A 51 0.62 16.07 4.13
CA ILE A 51 1.72 15.36 4.78
C ILE A 51 2.55 14.66 3.71
N ALA A 52 3.88 14.73 3.86
CA ALA A 52 4.79 14.10 2.91
C ALA A 52 4.62 12.57 2.94
N LEU A 53 4.76 11.91 1.79
CA LEU A 53 4.67 10.45 1.68
C LEU A 53 5.63 9.74 2.64
N GLN A 54 6.85 10.24 2.75
CA GLN A 54 7.85 9.70 3.66
C GLN A 54 7.42 9.77 5.12
N GLU A 55 6.73 10.84 5.52
CA GLU A 55 6.26 11.00 6.88
C GLU A 55 5.09 10.06 7.20
N MET A 56 4.15 9.89 6.25
CA MET A 56 3.09 8.87 6.38
C MET A 56 3.65 7.46 6.53
N MET A 57 4.72 7.12 5.80
CA MET A 57 5.36 5.80 5.88
C MET A 57 6.00 5.55 7.25
N LYS A 58 6.67 6.56 7.82
CA LYS A 58 7.18 6.49 9.19
C LYS A 58 6.06 6.26 10.20
N GLN A 59 4.97 7.04 10.09
CA GLN A 59 3.80 6.90 10.96
C GLN A 59 3.11 5.54 10.81
N ALA A 60 3.16 4.93 9.62
CA ALA A 60 2.63 3.60 9.36
C ALA A 60 3.54 2.45 9.83
N GLY A 61 4.69 2.75 10.45
CA GLY A 61 5.61 1.73 10.99
C GLY A 61 6.37 0.96 9.93
N PHE A 62 6.74 1.61 8.82
CA PHE A 62 7.66 1.02 7.85
C PHE A 62 9.03 0.84 8.50
N THR A 63 9.69 -0.26 8.17
CA THR A 63 11.04 -0.56 8.64
C THR A 63 12.07 0.36 8.00
N ASP A 64 13.22 0.53 8.64
CA ASP A 64 14.32 1.34 8.11
C ASP A 64 14.82 0.82 6.74
N GLU A 65 14.78 -0.50 6.54
CA GLU A 65 15.12 -1.14 5.27
C GLU A 65 14.13 -0.75 4.16
N GLU A 66 12.82 -0.91 4.39
CA GLU A 66 11.77 -0.50 3.45
C GLU A 66 11.87 1.00 3.12
N PHE A 67 12.14 1.83 4.14
CA PHE A 67 12.32 3.26 3.98
C PHE A 67 13.57 3.60 3.14
N GLY A 68 14.65 2.85 3.32
CA GLY A 68 15.89 2.99 2.55
C GLY A 68 15.67 2.80 1.04
N PHE A 69 14.94 1.75 0.65
CA PHE A 69 14.60 1.51 -0.76
C PHE A 69 13.75 2.62 -1.35
N LEU A 70 12.74 3.11 -0.62
CA LEU A 70 11.88 4.18 -1.09
C LEU A 70 12.62 5.52 -1.23
N LYS A 71 13.56 5.81 -0.31
CA LYS A 71 14.45 6.98 -0.42
C LYS A 71 15.35 6.88 -1.65
N GLN A 72 15.86 5.69 -1.97
CA GLN A 72 16.65 5.46 -3.17
C GLN A 72 15.81 5.65 -4.44
N ALA A 73 14.60 5.08 -4.49
CA ALA A 73 13.66 5.28 -5.60
C ALA A 73 13.34 6.78 -5.81
N GLN A 74 13.23 7.54 -4.73
CA GLN A 74 13.05 8.98 -4.79
C GLN A 74 14.24 9.72 -5.40
N ALA A 75 15.45 9.44 -4.91
CA ALA A 75 16.66 10.06 -5.46
C ALA A 75 16.84 9.75 -6.95
N ASN A 76 16.53 8.52 -7.38
CA ASN A 76 16.58 8.12 -8.79
C ASN A 76 15.53 8.86 -9.65
N SER A 77 14.41 9.27 -9.04
CA SER A 77 13.35 10.02 -9.72
C SER A 77 13.76 11.44 -10.09
N ASP A 78 14.67 12.07 -9.35
CA ASP A 78 15.06 13.47 -9.58
C ASP A 78 15.72 13.66 -10.96
N GLY A 79 16.45 12.65 -11.44
CA GLY A 79 17.03 12.63 -12.79
C GLY A 79 15.97 12.57 -13.91
N LEU A 80 14.89 11.82 -13.69
CA LEU A 80 13.78 11.70 -14.64
C LEU A 80 12.98 13.02 -14.75
N VAL A 81 12.79 13.71 -13.62
CA VAL A 81 12.05 14.99 -13.57
C VAL A 81 12.66 16.01 -14.53
N GLY A 82 13.98 16.11 -14.60
CA GLY A 82 14.66 17.06 -15.51
C GLY A 82 14.31 16.80 -16.99
N LEU A 83 14.28 15.53 -17.39
CA LEU A 83 13.93 15.12 -18.75
C LEU A 83 12.44 15.39 -19.06
N GLU A 84 11.55 15.11 -18.10
CA GLU A 84 10.11 15.36 -18.24
C GLU A 84 9.78 16.86 -18.29
N VAL A 85 10.46 17.69 -17.47
CA VAL A 85 10.36 19.15 -17.51
C VAL A 85 10.86 19.70 -18.85
N ARG A 86 11.95 19.14 -19.40
CA ARG A 86 12.44 19.51 -20.73
C ARG A 86 11.42 19.17 -21.81
N ALA A 87 10.80 18.00 -21.74
CA ALA A 87 9.76 17.60 -22.68
C ALA A 87 8.54 18.52 -22.60
N MET A 88 8.09 18.89 -21.40
CA MET A 88 6.98 19.83 -21.21
C MET A 88 7.30 21.22 -21.77
N ASN A 89 8.50 21.73 -21.53
CA ASN A 89 8.93 23.03 -22.03
C ASN A 89 9.08 23.05 -23.57
N ALA A 90 9.56 21.95 -24.16
CA ALA A 90 9.62 21.81 -25.62
C ALA A 90 8.24 21.97 -26.28
N VAL A 91 7.19 21.38 -25.69
CA VAL A 91 5.81 21.54 -26.19
C VAL A 91 5.29 22.97 -26.03
N LYS A 92 5.85 23.76 -25.13
CA LYS A 92 5.53 25.17 -24.94
C LYS A 92 6.36 26.12 -25.80
N GLY A 93 7.33 25.61 -26.57
CA GLY A 93 8.31 26.43 -27.27
C GLY A 93 9.29 27.15 -26.34
N ASN A 94 9.47 26.63 -25.12
CA ASN A 94 10.46 27.14 -24.17
C ASN A 94 11.71 26.26 -24.23
N PHE A 95 12.87 26.87 -24.45
CA PHE A 95 14.15 26.18 -24.55
C PHE A 95 15.16 26.75 -23.57
N GLN A 96 16.12 25.92 -23.19
CA GLN A 96 17.18 26.31 -22.26
C GLN A 96 18.16 27.28 -22.94
N ASP A 97 18.58 28.30 -22.21
CA ASP A 97 19.71 29.15 -22.55
C ASP A 97 21.04 28.48 -22.20
N LYS A 98 22.14 29.23 -22.35
CA LYS A 98 23.50 28.78 -22.05
C LYS A 98 23.70 28.42 -20.57
N ASP A 99 22.85 28.96 -19.69
CA ASP A 99 22.89 28.78 -18.25
C ASP A 99 21.91 27.69 -17.78
N GLY A 100 21.18 27.06 -18.71
CA GLY A 100 20.22 25.99 -18.42
C GLY A 100 18.81 26.47 -18.07
N ASN A 101 18.55 27.78 -18.09
CA ASN A 101 17.24 28.35 -17.76
C ASN A 101 16.33 28.40 -18.99
N TYR A 102 15.04 28.16 -18.83
CA TYR A 102 14.06 28.15 -19.94
C TYR A 102 13.64 29.57 -20.38
N THR A 103 14.59 30.38 -20.83
CA THR A 103 14.38 31.78 -21.23
C THR A 103 14.26 31.96 -22.75
N VAL A 104 14.72 30.98 -23.54
CA VAL A 104 14.69 31.05 -25.00
C VAL A 104 13.30 30.65 -25.51
N LYS A 105 12.67 31.52 -26.29
CA LYS A 105 11.38 31.27 -26.93
C LYS A 105 11.59 30.84 -28.38
N GLY A 106 10.87 29.81 -28.81
CA GLY A 106 10.81 29.34 -30.18
C GLY A 106 9.48 28.66 -30.46
N GLU A 107 9.38 27.99 -31.61
CA GLU A 107 8.18 27.23 -31.96
C GLU A 107 8.05 25.98 -31.07
N PRO A 108 6.82 25.58 -30.69
CA PRO A 108 6.55 24.31 -30.03
C PRO A 108 7.16 23.09 -30.74
N ASP A 109 7.96 22.30 -30.02
CA ASP A 109 8.58 21.08 -30.55
C ASP A 109 8.01 19.81 -29.90
N PHE A 110 6.90 19.34 -30.47
CA PHE A 110 6.26 18.09 -30.08
C PHE A 110 7.09 16.85 -30.42
N LYS A 111 7.93 16.92 -31.46
CA LYS A 111 8.77 15.79 -31.88
C LYS A 111 9.88 15.56 -30.86
N LEU A 112 10.53 16.63 -30.39
CA LEU A 112 11.51 16.57 -29.32
C LEU A 112 10.86 16.03 -28.03
N ALA A 113 9.71 16.58 -27.63
CA ALA A 113 9.02 16.12 -26.43
C ALA A 113 8.71 14.63 -26.46
N ARG A 114 8.18 14.12 -27.59
CA ARG A 114 7.91 12.69 -27.80
C ARG A 114 9.20 11.87 -27.77
N THR A 115 10.26 12.36 -28.41
CA THR A 115 11.56 11.66 -28.44
C THR A 115 12.14 11.54 -27.04
N LEU A 116 12.05 12.59 -26.22
CA LEU A 116 12.55 12.59 -24.85
C LEU A 116 11.82 11.55 -23.99
N VAL A 117 10.48 11.56 -23.96
CA VAL A 117 9.69 10.64 -23.10
C VAL A 117 9.62 9.19 -23.60
N HIS A 118 10.17 8.90 -24.78
CA HIS A 118 10.34 7.55 -25.33
C HIS A 118 11.82 7.20 -25.56
N SER A 119 12.74 8.01 -25.04
CA SER A 119 14.17 7.78 -25.21
C SER A 119 14.67 6.59 -24.40
N VAL A 120 15.81 6.04 -24.81
CA VAL A 120 16.51 5.02 -24.03
C VAL A 120 16.85 5.54 -22.63
N ASP A 121 17.26 6.81 -22.50
CA ASP A 121 17.54 7.43 -21.21
C ASP A 121 16.30 7.47 -20.31
N TYR A 122 15.13 7.80 -20.86
CA TYR A 122 13.86 7.77 -20.12
C TYR A 122 13.55 6.37 -19.58
N HIS A 123 13.71 5.35 -20.42
CA HIS A 123 13.50 3.96 -20.01
C HIS A 123 14.53 3.49 -18.99
N ARG A 124 15.80 3.93 -19.10
CA ARG A 124 16.85 3.65 -18.12
C ARG A 124 16.50 4.27 -16.76
N PHE A 125 16.16 5.54 -16.71
CA PHE A 125 15.74 6.20 -15.45
C PHE A 125 14.53 5.49 -14.84
N LYS A 126 13.54 5.10 -15.65
CA LYS A 126 12.42 4.29 -15.17
C LYS A 126 12.89 2.99 -14.54
N ALA A 127 13.78 2.24 -15.18
CA ALA A 127 14.31 1.00 -14.62
C ALA A 127 15.06 1.25 -13.29
N GLU A 128 15.87 2.29 -13.22
CA GLU A 128 16.60 2.69 -12.01
C GLU A 128 15.66 3.08 -10.86
N ILE A 129 14.52 3.70 -11.14
CA ILE A 129 13.49 4.02 -10.14
C ILE A 129 12.76 2.74 -9.69
N MET A 130 12.46 1.83 -10.63
CA MET A 130 11.69 0.62 -10.36
C MET A 130 12.49 -0.44 -9.59
N ALA A 131 13.81 -0.53 -9.79
CA ALA A 131 14.65 -1.51 -9.11
C ALA A 131 14.59 -1.46 -7.56
N PRO A 132 14.77 -0.31 -6.89
CA PRO A 132 14.57 -0.23 -5.44
C PRO A 132 13.10 -0.37 -5.03
N LEU A 133 12.14 0.04 -5.88
CA LEU A 133 10.72 -0.15 -5.59
C LEU A 133 10.33 -1.63 -5.56
N ASP A 134 10.90 -2.45 -6.45
CA ASP A 134 10.74 -3.90 -6.45
C ASP A 134 11.28 -4.54 -5.17
N LYS A 135 12.48 -4.14 -4.73
CA LYS A 135 13.04 -4.57 -3.43
C LYS A 135 12.15 -4.19 -2.25
N PHE A 136 11.56 -2.99 -2.29
CA PHE A 136 10.58 -2.58 -1.30
C PHE A 136 9.35 -3.51 -1.30
N TYR A 137 8.80 -3.86 -2.46
CA TYR A 137 7.66 -4.79 -2.54
C TYR A 137 7.99 -6.16 -1.98
N ILE A 138 9.17 -6.71 -2.29
CA ILE A 138 9.63 -7.99 -1.73
C ILE A 138 9.71 -7.93 -0.19
N ALA A 139 10.33 -6.87 0.36
CA ALA A 139 10.45 -6.69 1.80
C ALA A 139 9.07 -6.54 2.49
N LEU A 140 8.16 -5.78 1.86
CA LEU A 140 6.80 -5.59 2.34
C LEU A 140 5.99 -6.89 2.33
N GLU A 141 6.10 -7.68 1.25
CA GLU A 141 5.41 -8.96 1.10
C GLU A 141 5.92 -9.99 2.10
N ALA A 142 7.24 -10.06 2.30
CA ALA A 142 7.84 -10.91 3.31
C ALA A 142 7.33 -10.56 4.71
N ARG A 143 7.34 -9.27 5.08
CA ARG A 143 6.81 -8.78 6.36
C ARG A 143 5.33 -9.09 6.53
N THR A 144 4.53 -8.88 5.48
CA THR A 144 3.09 -9.11 5.52
C THR A 144 2.78 -10.61 5.68
N SER A 145 3.44 -11.46 4.89
CA SER A 145 3.29 -12.92 4.95
C SER A 145 3.65 -13.48 6.32
N LEU A 146 4.74 -12.99 6.93
CA LEU A 146 5.14 -13.39 8.28
C LEU A 146 4.08 -13.03 9.33
N ARG A 147 3.49 -11.83 9.25
CA ARG A 147 2.43 -11.40 10.19
C ARG A 147 1.14 -12.21 10.03
N VAL A 148 0.80 -12.58 8.79
CA VAL A 148 -0.35 -13.46 8.52
C VAL A 148 -0.10 -14.84 9.13
N ALA A 149 1.06 -15.45 8.85
CA ALA A 149 1.41 -16.77 9.36
C ALA A 149 1.45 -16.83 10.90
N ASP A 150 1.97 -15.80 11.57
CA ASP A 150 2.00 -15.72 13.04
C ASP A 150 0.59 -15.59 13.64
N THR A 151 -0.28 -14.81 12.99
CA THR A 151 -1.68 -14.66 13.37
C THR A 151 -2.45 -15.98 13.18
N GLU A 152 -2.22 -16.69 12.09
CA GLU A 152 -2.81 -18.01 11.84
C GLU A 152 -2.36 -19.04 12.87
N ARG A 153 -1.07 -19.08 13.22
CA ARG A 153 -0.55 -19.99 14.24
C ARG A 153 -1.17 -19.71 15.61
N THR A 154 -1.30 -18.43 15.97
CA THR A 154 -1.95 -18.02 17.21
C THR A 154 -3.42 -18.41 17.22
N ALA A 155 -4.16 -18.15 16.14
CA ALA A 155 -5.55 -18.54 15.98
C ALA A 155 -5.75 -20.06 16.07
N GLN A 156 -4.85 -20.84 15.47
CA GLN A 156 -4.86 -22.31 15.59
C GLN A 156 -4.69 -22.73 17.05
N LEU A 157 -3.70 -22.20 17.77
CA LEU A 157 -3.49 -22.52 19.19
C LEU A 157 -4.73 -22.22 20.04
N PHE A 158 -5.36 -21.05 19.85
CA PHE A 158 -6.64 -20.74 20.49
C PHE A 158 -7.74 -21.74 20.12
N GLY A 159 -7.82 -22.14 18.86
CA GLY A 159 -8.74 -23.20 18.39
C GLY A 159 -8.52 -24.53 19.13
N TRP A 160 -7.27 -24.95 19.31
CA TRP A 160 -6.92 -26.15 20.09
C TRP A 160 -7.35 -26.02 21.55
N PHE A 161 -7.14 -24.86 22.19
CA PHE A 161 -7.60 -24.63 23.56
C PHE A 161 -9.13 -24.70 23.69
N VAL A 162 -9.86 -24.10 22.75
CA VAL A 162 -11.34 -24.16 22.72
C VAL A 162 -11.82 -25.60 22.54
N MET A 163 -11.22 -26.35 21.62
CA MET A 163 -11.54 -27.76 21.40
C MET A 163 -11.26 -28.61 22.65
N ALA A 164 -10.13 -28.39 23.32
CA ALA A 164 -9.78 -29.08 24.56
C ALA A 164 -10.75 -28.75 25.71
N ALA A 165 -11.18 -27.49 25.82
CA ALA A 165 -12.17 -27.07 26.81
C ALA A 165 -13.54 -27.74 26.56
N ILE A 166 -14.00 -27.77 25.31
CA ILE A 166 -15.24 -28.48 24.92
C ILE A 166 -15.13 -29.97 25.26
N ALA A 167 -14.02 -30.62 24.89
CA ALA A 167 -13.79 -32.03 25.19
C ALA A 167 -13.78 -32.31 26.70
N THR A 168 -13.18 -31.41 27.49
CA THR A 168 -13.15 -31.50 28.96
C THR A 168 -14.56 -31.40 29.55
N VAL A 169 -15.37 -30.44 29.10
CA VAL A 169 -16.77 -30.29 29.53
C VAL A 169 -17.59 -31.53 29.19
N LEU A 170 -17.46 -32.05 27.96
CA LEU A 170 -18.13 -33.29 27.56
C LEU A 170 -17.70 -34.49 28.41
N ALA A 171 -16.41 -34.64 28.69
CA ALA A 171 -15.91 -35.70 29.54
C ALA A 171 -16.47 -35.60 30.97
N LEU A 172 -16.52 -34.40 31.55
CA LEU A 172 -17.12 -34.17 32.87
C LEU A 172 -18.62 -34.50 32.89
N LEU A 173 -19.37 -34.16 31.84
CA LEU A 173 -20.78 -34.53 31.71
C LEU A 173 -20.96 -36.05 31.66
N VAL A 174 -20.14 -36.75 30.87
CA VAL A 174 -20.17 -38.22 30.78
C VAL A 174 -19.83 -38.87 32.12
N ILE A 175 -18.76 -38.40 32.79
CA ILE A 175 -18.36 -38.91 34.11
C ILE A 175 -19.46 -38.68 35.13
N THR A 176 -20.02 -37.47 35.19
CA THR A 176 -21.10 -37.13 36.12
C THR A 176 -22.33 -37.99 35.85
N GLY A 177 -22.72 -38.16 34.58
CA GLY A 177 -23.81 -39.04 34.18
C GLY A 177 -23.57 -40.50 34.59
N ALA A 178 -22.37 -41.04 34.37
CA ALA A 178 -22.03 -42.40 34.75
C ALA A 178 -22.03 -42.60 36.28
N VAL A 179 -21.53 -41.64 37.05
CA VAL A 179 -21.54 -41.68 38.52
C VAL A 179 -22.97 -41.63 39.05
N LEU A 180 -23.81 -40.74 38.51
CA LEU A 180 -25.23 -40.66 38.89
C LEU A 180 -25.96 -41.96 38.54
N PHE A 181 -25.77 -42.49 37.33
CA PHE A 181 -26.36 -43.75 36.90
C PHE A 181 -25.96 -44.90 37.83
N ARG A 182 -24.66 -45.04 38.12
CA ARG A 182 -24.15 -46.08 39.01
C ARG A 182 -24.65 -45.92 40.44
N ARG A 183 -24.66 -44.71 41.01
CA ARG A 183 -25.13 -44.51 42.39
C ARG A 183 -26.64 -44.66 42.53
N VAL A 184 -27.42 -44.03 41.67
CA VAL A 184 -28.88 -43.97 41.82
C VAL A 184 -29.51 -45.33 41.50
N ILE A 185 -29.13 -45.98 40.41
CA ILE A 185 -29.75 -47.24 39.99
C ILE A 185 -29.36 -48.40 40.91
N PHE A 186 -28.08 -48.54 41.28
CA PHE A 186 -27.69 -49.57 42.26
C PHE A 186 -28.33 -49.35 43.62
N SER A 187 -28.44 -48.09 44.08
CA SER A 187 -29.06 -47.82 45.38
C SER A 187 -30.56 -48.16 45.38
N ILE A 188 -31.27 -47.84 44.30
CA ILE A 188 -32.70 -48.19 44.16
C ILE A 188 -32.89 -49.72 44.11
N GLN A 189 -32.04 -50.45 43.38
CA GLN A 189 -32.09 -51.92 43.34
C GLN A 189 -31.84 -52.54 44.73
N SER A 190 -30.86 -52.03 45.49
CA SER A 190 -30.58 -52.53 46.84
C SER A 190 -31.70 -52.26 47.84
N LEU A 191 -32.46 -51.17 47.68
CA LEU A 191 -33.62 -50.88 48.53
C LEU A 191 -34.83 -51.74 48.17
N GLN A 192 -35.00 -52.13 46.90
CA GLN A 192 -36.05 -53.05 46.50
C GLN A 192 -35.82 -54.47 47.03
N GLU A 193 -34.57 -54.95 47.06
CA GLU A 193 -34.23 -56.28 47.65
C GLU A 193 -34.46 -56.35 49.16
N VAL A 194 -34.31 -55.23 49.89
CA VAL A 194 -34.53 -55.19 51.35
C VAL A 194 -36.03 -55.07 51.71
N MET A 195 -36.87 -54.64 50.77
CA MET A 195 -38.32 -54.49 50.97
C MET A 195 -39.15 -55.71 50.52
N THR A 196 -38.50 -56.76 50.03
CA THR A 196 -39.08 -58.07 49.70
C THR A 196 -38.62 -59.13 50.68
#